data_AF-A0A8C2RLX1-F1
#
_entry.id   AF-A0A8C2RLX1-F1
#
_cell.length_a   1.000
_cell.length_b   1.000
_cell.length_c   1.000
_cell.angle_alpha   90.00
_cell.angle_beta   90.00
_cell.angle_gamma   90.00
#
_symmetry.space_group_name_H-M   'P 1'
#
loop_
_entity.id
_entity.type
_entity.pdbx_description
1 polymer ?
#
loop_
_entity_poly.entity_id
_entity_poly.type
_entity_poly.pdbx_seq_one_letter_code
_entity_poly.pdbx_strand_id
1 'polypeptide(L)'
;MAEKIVEILESGHLRKLDHISESVPVLELFSNIWGAGTKTAQMWYHQGFRSLEDIRNYACLTTQQAIGLKHYDDFLDRMPREEAAEIEQTVREAAQALNPGLLCVACGSYRRGKATCGDMDVLLTHPDGRSHQGVFSRLLDSLRQQGFLTDDLVSHEENGQQQKYLGVCQLPGPGRRHRRLDIIVVPYSELACALLYFTGSAHFNRSMRALAKTKGMSLSEHALSTAVVRSAQGLRVGSGQVLPTPTEKDVFRFLGLPYREPAERDW
;
A
#
# COMPACT_ATOMS: atom_id res chain seq x y z
N MET A 1 29.05 -4.51 -5.82
CA MET A 1 28.58 -3.19 -5.32
C MET A 1 29.77 -2.30 -5.03
N ALA A 2 30.72 -2.72 -4.19
CA ALA A 2 31.93 -1.96 -3.87
C ALA A 2 32.71 -1.45 -5.09
N GLU A 3 33.01 -2.31 -6.07
CA GLU A 3 33.74 -1.92 -7.30
C GLU A 3 33.02 -0.81 -8.09
N LYS A 4 31.69 -0.81 -8.13
CA LYS A 4 30.91 0.25 -8.79
C LYS A 4 30.97 1.58 -8.04
N ILE A 5 31.04 1.53 -6.70
CA ILE A 5 31.19 2.73 -5.87
C ILE A 5 32.58 3.33 -6.11
N VAL A 6 33.61 2.50 -6.15
CA VAL A 6 34.98 2.92 -6.47
C VAL A 6 35.05 3.55 -7.86
N GLU A 7 34.44 2.91 -8.88
CA GLU A 7 34.38 3.47 -10.24
C GLU A 7 33.76 4.88 -10.27
N ILE A 8 32.66 5.10 -9.55
CA ILE A 8 32.00 6.41 -9.46
C ILE A 8 32.89 7.42 -8.74
N LEU A 9 33.55 7.02 -7.63
CA LEU A 9 34.42 7.91 -6.87
C LEU A 9 35.67 8.32 -7.65
N GLU A 10 36.24 7.41 -8.43
CA GLU A 10 37.48 7.65 -9.18
C GLU A 10 37.24 8.33 -10.52
N SER A 11 36.17 7.96 -11.24
CA SER A 11 35.91 8.45 -12.60
C SER A 11 34.79 9.49 -12.69
N GLY A 12 34.02 9.71 -11.61
CA GLY A 12 32.82 10.55 -11.61
C GLY A 12 31.65 9.94 -12.39
N HIS A 13 31.76 8.71 -12.88
CA HIS A 13 30.78 8.06 -13.75
C HIS A 13 30.67 6.56 -13.49
N LEU A 14 29.62 5.92 -14.02
CA LEU A 14 29.47 4.47 -14.02
C LEU A 14 29.24 4.00 -15.46
N ARG A 15 30.23 3.35 -16.09
CA ARG A 15 30.16 2.94 -17.52
C ARG A 15 28.97 2.03 -17.84
N LYS A 16 28.47 1.29 -16.85
CA LYS A 16 27.27 0.46 -17.03
C LYS A 16 26.03 1.28 -17.43
N LEU A 17 25.97 2.58 -17.06
CA LEU A 17 24.87 3.47 -17.43
C LEU A 17 24.85 3.76 -18.94
N ASP A 18 26.00 3.74 -19.61
CA ASP A 18 26.13 4.00 -21.05
C ASP A 18 25.55 2.88 -21.93
N HIS A 19 25.29 1.72 -21.31
CA HIS A 19 24.74 0.54 -21.97
C HIS A 19 23.32 0.21 -21.50
N ILE A 20 22.63 1.17 -20.85
CA ILE A 20 21.20 1.03 -20.56
C ILE A 20 20.44 1.07 -21.89
N SER A 21 19.55 0.09 -22.08
CA SER A 21 18.72 0.02 -23.27
C SER A 21 17.82 1.25 -23.40
N GLU A 22 17.68 1.77 -24.62
CA GLU A 22 16.72 2.82 -24.97
C GLU A 22 15.27 2.47 -24.62
N SER A 23 14.99 1.18 -24.38
CA SER A 23 13.68 0.73 -23.90
C SER A 23 13.36 1.19 -22.48
N VAL A 24 14.37 1.41 -21.63
CA VAL A 24 14.15 1.64 -20.18
C VAL A 24 13.25 2.84 -19.89
N PRO A 25 13.44 4.04 -20.49
CA PRO A 25 12.53 5.16 -20.27
C PRO A 25 11.09 4.87 -20.68
N VAL A 26 10.87 4.14 -21.78
CA VAL A 26 9.53 3.78 -22.25
C VAL A 26 8.89 2.73 -21.34
N LEU A 27 9.67 1.75 -20.88
CA LEU A 27 9.21 0.74 -19.94
C LEU A 27 8.84 1.37 -18.59
N GLU A 28 9.61 2.34 -18.12
CA GLU A 28 9.31 3.13 -16.93
C GLU A 28 8.02 3.92 -17.11
N LEU A 29 7.91 4.69 -18.21
CA LEU A 29 6.71 5.44 -18.59
C LEU A 29 5.45 4.58 -18.51
N PHE A 30 5.50 3.38 -19.09
CA PHE A 30 4.37 2.44 -19.08
C PHE A 30 4.12 1.80 -17.71
N SER A 31 5.17 1.47 -16.96
CA SER A 31 5.04 0.86 -15.63
C SER A 31 4.49 1.81 -14.56
N ASN A 32 4.55 3.11 -14.82
CA ASN A 32 3.92 4.13 -13.98
C ASN A 32 2.40 4.22 -14.17
N ILE A 33 1.83 3.59 -15.20
CA ILE A 33 0.38 3.46 -15.33
C ILE A 33 -0.09 2.49 -14.24
N TRP A 34 -0.96 2.95 -13.33
CA TRP A 34 -1.47 2.09 -12.26
C TRP A 34 -2.15 0.84 -12.83
N GLY A 35 -1.78 -0.34 -12.33
CA GLY A 35 -2.25 -1.63 -12.85
C GLY A 35 -1.43 -2.19 -14.02
N ALA A 36 -0.37 -1.50 -14.47
CA ALA A 36 0.58 -2.01 -15.45
C ALA A 36 1.96 -2.29 -14.80
N GLY A 37 2.28 -3.57 -14.62
CA GLY A 37 3.61 -3.97 -14.14
C GLY A 37 4.63 -4.11 -15.26
N THR A 38 5.87 -4.50 -14.92
CA THR A 38 6.98 -4.70 -15.87
C THR A 38 6.60 -5.61 -17.05
N LYS A 39 5.81 -6.66 -16.82
CA LYS A 39 5.36 -7.57 -17.89
C LYS A 39 4.45 -6.88 -18.90
N THR A 40 3.50 -6.07 -18.43
CA THR A 40 2.58 -5.32 -19.28
C THR A 40 3.33 -4.24 -20.06
N ALA A 41 4.22 -3.49 -19.39
CA ALA A 41 5.08 -2.49 -20.03
C ALA A 41 5.94 -3.11 -21.14
N GLN A 42 6.56 -4.26 -20.86
CA GLN A 42 7.32 -5.01 -21.88
C GLN A 42 6.43 -5.44 -23.04
N MET A 43 5.25 -6.01 -22.78
CA MET A 43 4.32 -6.41 -23.83
C MET A 43 3.97 -5.24 -24.77
N TRP A 44 3.58 -4.09 -24.21
CA TRP A 44 3.29 -2.88 -25.00
C TRP A 44 4.50 -2.38 -25.79
N TYR A 45 5.69 -2.42 -25.18
CA TYR A 45 6.92 -2.09 -25.87
C TYR A 45 7.19 -3.01 -27.07
N HIS A 46 6.97 -4.33 -26.92
CA HIS A 46 7.12 -5.29 -28.03
C HIS A 46 6.06 -5.12 -29.11
N GLN A 47 4.89 -4.57 -28.79
CA GLN A 47 3.85 -4.19 -29.75
C GLN A 47 4.20 -2.90 -30.54
N GLY A 48 5.31 -2.24 -30.20
CA GLY A 48 5.78 -1.03 -30.88
C GLY A 48 5.34 0.28 -30.21
N PHE A 49 4.60 0.24 -29.11
CA PHE A 49 4.17 1.44 -28.40
C PHE A 49 5.36 2.14 -27.74
N ARG A 50 5.42 3.47 -27.85
CA ARG A 50 6.50 4.30 -27.30
C ARG A 50 6.01 5.49 -26.47
N SER A 51 4.71 5.79 -26.51
CA SER A 51 4.11 6.93 -25.81
C SER A 51 2.80 6.57 -25.11
N LEU A 52 2.36 7.40 -24.16
CA LEU A 52 1.04 7.25 -23.52
C LEU A 52 -0.11 7.42 -24.51
N GLU A 53 0.11 8.16 -25.61
CA GLU A 53 -0.88 8.31 -26.67
C GLU A 53 -1.06 7.02 -27.48
N ASP A 54 0.03 6.27 -27.71
CA ASP A 54 -0.07 4.93 -28.29
C ASP A 54 -0.90 4.01 -27.41
N ILE A 55 -0.69 4.07 -26.09
CA ILE A 55 -1.45 3.29 -25.11
C ILE A 55 -2.93 3.70 -25.15
N ARG A 56 -3.22 5.01 -25.16
CA ARG A 56 -4.59 5.54 -25.16
C ARG A 56 -5.38 5.10 -26.40
N ASN A 57 -4.75 5.07 -27.56
CA ASN A 57 -5.43 4.84 -28.84
C ASN A 57 -5.45 3.37 -29.28
N TYR A 58 -4.46 2.58 -28.88
CA TYR A 58 -4.23 1.25 -29.48
C TYR A 58 -4.10 0.10 -28.46
N ALA A 59 -3.79 0.38 -27.19
CA ALA A 59 -3.64 -0.69 -26.22
C ALA A 59 -4.98 -1.22 -25.72
N CYS A 60 -5.07 -2.53 -25.51
CA CYS A 60 -6.17 -3.14 -24.76
C CYS A 60 -5.90 -2.96 -23.27
N LEU A 61 -6.69 -2.09 -22.62
CA LEU A 61 -6.53 -1.75 -21.20
C LEU A 61 -7.54 -2.50 -20.33
N THR A 62 -7.08 -2.94 -19.17
CA THR A 62 -8.01 -3.31 -18.08
C THR A 62 -8.69 -2.05 -17.54
N THR A 63 -9.83 -2.20 -16.84
CA THR A 63 -10.51 -1.08 -16.17
C THR A 63 -9.56 -0.29 -15.26
N GLN A 64 -8.72 -1.00 -14.52
CA GLN A 64 -7.71 -0.43 -13.64
C GLN A 64 -6.66 0.39 -14.40
N GLN A 65 -6.15 -0.14 -15.52
CA GLN A 65 -5.16 0.55 -16.35
C GLN A 65 -5.76 1.78 -17.04
N ALA A 66 -7.02 1.74 -17.45
CA ALA A 66 -7.71 2.88 -18.01
C ALA A 66 -7.84 4.02 -16.99
N ILE A 67 -8.18 3.72 -15.73
CA ILE A 67 -8.20 4.71 -14.64
C ILE A 67 -6.78 5.20 -14.33
N GLY A 68 -5.79 4.29 -14.30
CA GLY A 68 -4.38 4.63 -14.12
C GLY A 68 -3.85 5.57 -15.21
N LEU A 69 -4.30 5.41 -16.45
CA LEU A 69 -3.94 6.27 -17.57
C LEU A 69 -4.68 7.62 -17.51
N LYS A 70 -5.96 7.62 -17.08
CA LYS A 70 -6.76 8.84 -16.87
C LYS A 70 -6.10 9.77 -15.84
N HIS A 71 -5.55 9.21 -14.76
CA HIS A 71 -4.98 9.94 -13.63
C HIS A 71 -3.45 9.84 -13.56
N TYR A 72 -2.78 9.62 -14.69
CA TYR A 72 -1.35 9.31 -14.74
C TYR A 72 -0.48 10.34 -13.99
N ASP A 73 -0.63 11.62 -14.32
CA ASP A 73 0.14 12.70 -13.69
C ASP A 73 -0.27 12.93 -12.22
N ASP A 74 -1.53 12.64 -11.87
CA ASP A 74 -2.07 12.77 -10.51
C ASP A 74 -1.50 11.71 -9.57
N PHE A 75 -1.32 10.47 -10.06
CA PHE A 75 -0.77 9.36 -9.26
C PHE A 75 0.75 9.38 -9.14
N LEU A 76 1.45 10.06 -10.04
CA LEU A 76 2.90 10.29 -9.92
C LEU A 76 3.23 11.39 -8.91
N ASP A 77 2.30 12.29 -8.66
CA ASP A 77 2.48 13.40 -7.73
C ASP A 77 2.36 12.96 -6.26
N ARG A 78 3.05 13.67 -5.38
CA ARG A 78 2.92 13.48 -3.93
C ARG A 78 2.13 14.62 -3.32
N MET A 79 1.17 14.29 -2.46
CA MET A 79 0.39 15.29 -1.72
C MET A 79 1.15 15.78 -0.49
N PRO A 80 0.99 17.05 -0.07
CA PRO A 80 1.40 17.52 1.25
C PRO A 80 0.74 16.71 2.36
N ARG A 81 1.40 16.61 3.51
CA ARG A 81 0.86 15.91 4.68
C ARG A 81 -0.48 16.49 5.16
N GLU A 82 -0.65 17.80 5.01
CA GLU A 82 -1.87 18.53 5.39
C GLU A 82 -3.05 18.08 4.53
N GLU A 83 -2.85 17.90 3.21
CA GLU A 83 -3.87 17.37 2.30
C GLU A 83 -4.24 15.92 2.68
N ALA A 84 -3.25 15.10 3.03
CA ALA A 84 -3.50 13.73 3.52
C ALA A 84 -4.34 13.73 4.81
N ALA A 85 -4.12 14.69 5.72
CA ALA A 85 -4.92 14.84 6.93
C ALA A 85 -6.38 15.23 6.63
N GLU A 86 -6.62 16.11 5.64
CA GLU A 86 -7.99 16.44 5.18
C GLU A 86 -8.71 15.20 4.63
N ILE A 87 -8.02 14.37 3.84
CA ILE A 87 -8.55 13.11 3.28
C ILE A 87 -8.89 12.12 4.41
N GLU A 88 -7.98 11.89 5.36
CA GLU A 88 -8.27 11.00 6.48
C GLU A 88 -9.42 11.51 7.34
N GLN A 89 -9.49 12.81 7.60
CA GLN A 89 -10.59 13.40 8.35
C GLN A 89 -11.94 13.19 7.65
N THR A 90 -11.97 13.30 6.32
CA THR A 90 -13.18 13.04 5.51
C THR A 90 -13.65 11.59 5.68
N VAL A 91 -12.73 10.63 5.58
CA VAL A 91 -13.04 9.20 5.77
C VAL A 91 -13.49 8.92 7.21
N ARG A 92 -12.82 9.54 8.20
CA ARG A 92 -13.14 9.40 9.63
C ARG A 92 -14.55 9.91 9.93
N GLU A 93 -14.91 11.09 9.45
CA GLU A 93 -16.22 11.68 9.66
C GLU A 93 -17.33 10.82 9.07
N ALA A 94 -17.15 10.34 7.82
CA ALA A 94 -18.09 9.43 7.20
C ALA A 94 -18.22 8.10 7.97
N ALA A 95 -17.11 7.55 8.47
CA ALA A 95 -17.13 6.33 9.27
C ALA A 95 -17.83 6.54 10.62
N GLN A 96 -17.50 7.63 11.34
CA GLN A 96 -18.08 7.93 12.65
C GLN A 96 -19.56 8.30 12.56
N ALA A 97 -20.03 8.84 11.44
CA ALA A 97 -21.45 9.01 11.16
C ALA A 97 -22.21 7.68 11.07
N LEU A 98 -21.55 6.60 10.60
CA LEU A 98 -22.14 5.25 10.59
C LEU A 98 -22.12 4.61 11.98
N ASN A 99 -21.03 4.78 12.72
CA ASN A 99 -20.90 4.33 14.10
C ASN A 99 -19.80 5.15 14.83
N PRO A 100 -20.16 5.94 15.87
CA PRO A 100 -19.20 6.75 16.62
C PRO A 100 -18.08 5.97 17.32
N GLY A 101 -18.26 4.67 17.55
CA GLY A 101 -17.25 3.80 18.16
C GLY A 101 -16.18 3.29 17.18
N LEU A 102 -16.31 3.58 15.88
CA LEU A 102 -15.30 3.20 14.89
C LEU A 102 -14.00 3.97 15.11
N LEU A 103 -12.90 3.21 15.14
CA LEU A 103 -11.56 3.73 15.16
C LEU A 103 -11.05 3.85 13.72
N CYS A 104 -10.61 5.05 13.33
CA CYS A 104 -9.96 5.32 12.05
C CYS A 104 -8.52 5.78 12.30
N VAL A 105 -7.57 5.18 11.59
CA VAL A 105 -6.14 5.48 11.76
C VAL A 105 -5.50 5.66 10.38
N ALA A 106 -4.98 6.85 10.11
CA ALA A 106 -4.06 7.08 9.00
C ALA A 106 -2.77 6.26 9.21
N CYS A 107 -2.36 5.55 8.16
CA CYS A 107 -1.23 4.63 8.11
C CYS A 107 -0.16 5.12 7.13
N GLY A 108 0.63 4.21 6.56
CA GLY A 108 1.56 4.50 5.49
C GLY A 108 2.60 5.55 5.80
N SER A 109 2.98 6.29 4.76
CA SER A 109 3.94 7.40 4.86
C SER A 109 3.47 8.51 5.81
N TYR A 110 2.15 8.71 5.93
CA TYR A 110 1.57 9.63 6.90
C TYR A 110 1.92 9.22 8.33
N ARG A 111 1.66 7.97 8.75
CA ARG A 111 1.96 7.53 10.12
C ARG A 111 3.46 7.49 10.42
N ARG A 112 4.31 7.31 9.40
CA ARG A 112 5.78 7.42 9.53
C ARG A 112 6.31 8.86 9.60
N GLY A 113 5.43 9.87 9.59
CA GLY A 113 5.82 11.27 9.78
C GLY A 113 6.42 11.94 8.55
N LYS A 114 6.18 11.43 7.34
CA LYS A 114 6.65 12.08 6.11
C LYS A 114 5.91 13.40 5.86
N ALA A 115 6.64 14.36 5.28
CA ALA A 115 6.13 15.68 4.90
C ALA A 115 5.22 15.62 3.65
N THR A 116 5.43 14.63 2.79
CA THR A 116 4.57 14.36 1.63
C THR A 116 4.18 12.88 1.59
N CYS A 117 2.99 12.58 1.07
CA CYS A 117 2.42 11.24 0.95
C CYS A 117 2.12 10.92 -0.53
N GLY A 118 2.27 9.66 -0.95
CA GLY A 118 1.91 9.26 -2.33
C GLY A 118 0.41 8.96 -2.46
N ASP A 119 -0.12 8.37 -1.40
CA ASP A 119 -1.49 7.94 -1.20
C ASP A 119 -1.90 8.21 0.25
N MET A 120 -3.19 8.02 0.53
CA MET A 120 -3.72 7.99 1.88
C MET A 120 -4.17 6.57 2.24
N ASP A 121 -3.49 5.96 3.20
CA ASP A 121 -3.83 4.68 3.80
C ASP A 121 -4.69 4.88 5.07
N VAL A 122 -5.95 4.44 5.08
CA VAL A 122 -6.83 4.52 6.26
C VAL A 122 -7.24 3.13 6.75
N LEU A 123 -6.85 2.79 7.97
CA LEU A 123 -7.28 1.58 8.66
C LEU A 123 -8.50 1.88 9.52
N LEU A 124 -9.52 1.03 9.43
CA LEU A 124 -10.71 1.07 10.27
C LEU A 124 -10.87 -0.22 11.07
N THR A 125 -11.31 -0.08 12.30
CA THR A 125 -11.72 -1.20 13.16
C THR A 125 -12.71 -0.73 14.23
N HIS A 126 -13.24 -1.65 15.03
CA HIS A 126 -14.09 -1.32 16.17
C HIS A 126 -13.68 -2.11 17.42
N PRO A 127 -13.47 -1.50 18.59
CA PRO A 127 -12.97 -2.15 19.80
C PRO A 127 -13.78 -3.36 20.31
N ASP A 128 -15.07 -3.43 20.00
CA ASP A 128 -15.93 -4.57 20.37
C ASP A 128 -15.67 -5.84 19.54
N GLY A 129 -14.83 -5.76 18.50
CA GLY A 129 -14.51 -6.87 17.61
C GLY A 129 -15.65 -7.32 16.68
N ARG A 130 -16.78 -6.60 16.62
CA ARG A 130 -17.98 -6.99 15.87
C ARG A 130 -18.53 -5.88 14.99
N SER A 131 -18.59 -4.65 15.49
CA SER A 131 -19.24 -3.51 14.81
C SER A 131 -18.47 -2.99 13.58
N HIS A 132 -17.32 -3.57 13.24
CA HIS A 132 -16.65 -3.34 11.97
C HIS A 132 -17.37 -4.04 10.78
N GLN A 133 -18.14 -5.10 11.07
CA GLN A 133 -18.83 -5.89 10.05
C GLN A 133 -19.91 -5.05 9.34
N GLY A 134 -19.97 -5.14 8.00
CA GLY A 134 -20.94 -4.42 7.18
C GLY A 134 -20.77 -2.89 7.17
N VAL A 135 -19.65 -2.37 7.71
CA VAL A 135 -19.32 -0.93 7.61
C VAL A 135 -18.77 -0.58 6.23
N PHE A 136 -17.99 -1.49 5.64
CA PHE A 136 -17.22 -1.22 4.41
C PHE A 136 -18.08 -0.72 3.24
N SER A 137 -19.12 -1.45 2.85
CA SER A 137 -20.01 -1.04 1.74
C SER A 137 -20.71 0.29 2.03
N ARG A 138 -21.28 0.44 3.22
CA ARG A 138 -21.98 1.66 3.65
C ARG A 138 -21.05 2.89 3.66
N LEU A 139 -19.80 2.71 4.07
CA LEU A 139 -18.80 3.77 4.05
C LEU A 139 -18.48 4.21 2.63
N LEU A 140 -18.19 3.26 1.74
CA LEU A 140 -17.90 3.58 0.34
C LEU A 140 -19.09 4.26 -0.34
N ASP A 141 -20.32 3.79 -0.07
CA ASP A 141 -21.53 4.40 -0.62
C ASP A 141 -21.73 5.82 -0.11
N SER A 142 -21.49 6.08 1.18
CA SER A 142 -21.53 7.43 1.74
C SER A 142 -20.51 8.36 1.08
N LEU A 143 -19.26 7.90 0.91
CA LEU A 143 -18.20 8.71 0.30
C LEU A 143 -18.45 8.95 -1.20
N ARG A 144 -19.05 7.99 -1.92
CA ARG A 144 -19.50 8.17 -3.32
C ARG A 144 -20.63 9.17 -3.44
N GLN A 145 -21.64 9.10 -2.54
CA GLN A 145 -22.77 10.03 -2.54
C GLN A 145 -22.34 11.48 -2.28
N GLN A 146 -21.27 11.68 -1.51
CA GLN A 146 -20.66 12.98 -1.29
C GLN A 146 -19.83 13.48 -2.48
N GLY A 147 -19.64 12.65 -3.52
CA GLY A 147 -18.76 12.95 -4.66
C GLY A 147 -17.26 12.89 -4.32
N PHE A 148 -16.90 12.34 -3.15
CA PHE A 148 -15.51 12.28 -2.70
C PHE A 148 -14.74 11.16 -3.41
N LEU A 149 -15.35 9.98 -3.59
CA LEU A 149 -14.78 8.90 -4.39
C LEU A 149 -15.16 9.08 -5.86
N THR A 150 -14.16 9.11 -6.75
CA THR A 150 -14.34 9.43 -8.17
C THR A 150 -14.18 8.22 -9.08
N ASP A 151 -13.30 7.28 -8.73
CA ASP A 151 -13.04 6.06 -9.50
C ASP A 151 -12.60 4.91 -8.58
N ASP A 152 -12.98 3.68 -8.92
CA ASP A 152 -12.67 2.48 -8.15
C ASP A 152 -11.63 1.61 -8.89
N LEU A 153 -10.47 1.36 -8.26
CA LEU A 153 -9.46 0.43 -8.82
C LEU A 153 -9.71 -1.00 -8.33
N VAL A 154 -9.94 -1.16 -7.04
CA VAL A 154 -10.39 -2.41 -6.41
C VAL A 154 -11.52 -2.04 -5.45
N SER A 155 -12.75 -2.31 -5.85
CA SER A 155 -13.95 -1.93 -5.09
C SER A 155 -14.29 -2.90 -3.96
N HIS A 156 -13.84 -4.16 -4.04
CA HIS A 156 -14.05 -5.16 -3.00
C HIS A 156 -13.07 -6.33 -3.17
N GLU A 157 -12.06 -6.39 -2.31
CA GLU A 157 -11.24 -7.59 -2.13
C GLU A 157 -11.37 -8.07 -0.68
N GLU A 158 -11.88 -9.28 -0.52
CA GLU A 158 -11.95 -9.96 0.77
C GLU A 158 -10.73 -10.87 0.93
N ASN A 159 -9.96 -10.67 1.99
CA ASN A 159 -8.90 -11.58 2.40
C ASN A 159 -9.14 -11.99 3.84
N GLY A 160 -9.82 -13.12 4.03
CA GLY A 160 -10.30 -13.53 5.35
C GLY A 160 -11.36 -12.56 5.87
N GLN A 161 -11.10 -11.93 7.03
CA GLN A 161 -12.00 -10.92 7.61
C GLN A 161 -11.63 -9.49 7.23
N GLN A 162 -10.52 -9.28 6.50
CA GLN A 162 -10.12 -7.97 6.02
C GLN A 162 -10.84 -7.65 4.72
N GLN A 163 -11.44 -6.46 4.66
CA GLN A 163 -11.99 -5.88 3.44
C GLN A 163 -11.10 -4.72 2.99
N LYS A 164 -10.77 -4.67 1.70
CA LYS A 164 -9.86 -3.67 1.12
C LYS A 164 -10.52 -2.94 -0.04
N TYR A 165 -10.40 -1.61 -0.01
CA TYR A 165 -10.76 -0.70 -1.08
C TYR A 165 -9.50 -0.02 -1.58
N LEU A 166 -9.30 -0.02 -2.90
CA LEU A 166 -8.29 0.78 -3.57
C LEU A 166 -9.03 1.71 -4.53
N GLY A 167 -8.99 3.03 -4.30
CA GLY A 167 -9.72 3.96 -5.15
C GLY A 167 -9.12 5.35 -5.24
N VAL A 168 -9.84 6.19 -5.95
CA VAL A 168 -9.44 7.56 -6.27
C VAL A 168 -10.41 8.50 -5.58
N CYS A 169 -9.87 9.48 -4.88
CA CYS A 169 -10.65 10.51 -4.23
C CYS A 169 -10.21 11.90 -4.67
N GLN A 170 -11.08 12.88 -4.47
CA GLN A 170 -10.74 14.28 -4.67
C GLN A 170 -11.43 15.10 -3.58
N LEU A 171 -10.66 15.93 -2.88
CA LEU A 171 -11.23 16.92 -1.95
C LEU A 171 -12.03 17.96 -2.74
N PRO A 172 -13.10 18.53 -2.14
CA PRO A 172 -13.87 19.58 -2.80
C PRO A 172 -13.05 20.88 -2.94
N GLY A 173 -13.42 21.68 -3.95
CA GLY A 173 -12.86 23.01 -4.18
C GLY A 173 -11.93 23.10 -5.40
N PRO A 174 -11.67 24.33 -5.88
CA PRO A 174 -10.83 24.55 -7.05
C PRO A 174 -9.37 24.17 -6.77
N GLY A 175 -8.68 23.65 -7.80
CA GLY A 175 -7.25 23.33 -7.73
C GLY A 175 -6.90 22.04 -6.97
N ARG A 176 -7.90 21.24 -6.55
CA ARG A 176 -7.66 19.93 -5.94
C ARG A 176 -7.36 18.88 -7.01
N ARG A 177 -6.37 18.03 -6.76
CA ARG A 177 -5.98 16.93 -7.65
C ARG A 177 -6.65 15.63 -7.20
N HIS A 178 -6.75 14.64 -8.10
CA HIS A 178 -7.16 13.31 -7.68
C HIS A 178 -6.04 12.65 -6.90
N ARG A 179 -6.38 11.97 -5.80
CA ARG A 179 -5.44 11.29 -4.93
C ARG A 179 -5.82 9.83 -4.76
N ARG A 180 -4.82 8.98 -4.63
CA ARG A 180 -4.98 7.58 -4.25
C ARG A 180 -5.44 7.47 -2.79
N LEU A 181 -6.44 6.63 -2.57
CA LEU A 181 -7.00 6.30 -1.26
C LEU A 181 -7.13 4.79 -1.11
N ASP A 182 -6.54 4.28 -0.05
CA ASP A 182 -6.58 2.88 0.34
C ASP A 182 -7.32 2.79 1.68
N ILE A 183 -8.43 2.05 1.72
CA ILE A 183 -9.18 1.82 2.95
C ILE A 183 -9.16 0.35 3.27
N ILE A 184 -8.78 0.00 4.50
CA ILE A 184 -8.92 -1.37 5.02
C ILE A 184 -9.80 -1.38 6.26
N VAL A 185 -10.71 -2.34 6.32
CA VAL A 185 -11.51 -2.63 7.53
C VAL A 185 -11.06 -3.98 8.07
N VAL A 186 -10.69 -4.03 9.35
CA VAL A 186 -10.16 -5.23 10.00
C VAL A 186 -10.85 -5.50 11.34
N PRO A 187 -10.97 -6.77 11.76
CA PRO A 187 -11.40 -7.10 13.11
C PRO A 187 -10.38 -6.61 14.15
N TYR A 188 -10.85 -6.28 15.35
CA TYR A 188 -10.00 -5.71 16.39
C TYR A 188 -8.86 -6.63 16.83
N SER A 189 -9.04 -7.94 16.74
CA SER A 189 -8.00 -8.94 17.01
C SER A 189 -6.81 -8.88 16.05
N GLU A 190 -7.00 -8.32 14.86
CA GLU A 190 -5.96 -8.18 13.83
C GLU A 190 -5.34 -6.77 13.82
N LEU A 191 -5.88 -5.83 14.62
CA LEU A 191 -5.50 -4.41 14.60
C LEU A 191 -3.99 -4.20 14.66
N ALA A 192 -3.28 -4.86 15.57
CA ALA A 192 -1.84 -4.64 15.73
C ALA A 192 -1.03 -5.08 14.50
N CYS A 193 -1.34 -6.24 13.93
CA CYS A 193 -0.66 -6.76 12.75
C CYS A 193 -1.02 -5.95 11.50
N ALA A 194 -2.28 -5.56 11.36
CA ALA A 194 -2.75 -4.72 10.26
C ALA A 194 -2.13 -3.32 10.33
N LEU A 195 -2.09 -2.71 11.51
CA LEU A 195 -1.46 -1.41 11.73
C LEU A 195 0.04 -1.45 11.42
N LEU A 196 0.75 -2.49 11.88
CA LEU A 196 2.17 -2.67 11.58
C LEU A 196 2.41 -2.82 10.07
N TYR A 197 1.62 -3.67 9.41
CA TYR A 197 1.67 -3.87 7.97
C TYR A 197 1.41 -2.58 7.19
N PHE A 198 0.31 -1.90 7.50
CA PHE A 198 -0.15 -0.74 6.73
C PHE A 198 0.68 0.51 7.04
N THR A 199 1.36 0.57 8.18
CA THR A 199 2.36 1.61 8.49
C THR A 199 3.62 1.45 7.64
N GLY A 200 4.07 0.22 7.39
CA GLY A 200 5.29 -0.06 6.63
C GLY A 200 6.59 0.45 7.29
N SER A 201 7.66 0.73 6.53
CA SER A 201 7.76 0.67 5.06
C SER A 201 7.64 -0.74 4.47
N ALA A 202 7.52 -0.85 3.14
CA ALA A 202 7.50 -2.15 2.46
C ALA A 202 8.78 -2.97 2.74
N HIS A 203 9.95 -2.32 2.75
CA HIS A 203 11.21 -2.97 3.12
C HIS A 203 11.24 -3.38 4.59
N PHE A 204 10.79 -2.51 5.49
CA PHE A 204 10.68 -2.85 6.92
C PHE A 204 9.80 -4.09 7.14
N ASN A 205 8.62 -4.15 6.51
CA ASN A 205 7.72 -5.30 6.57
C ASN A 205 8.38 -6.58 6.03
N ARG A 206 9.06 -6.50 4.88
CA ARG A 206 9.78 -7.64 4.30
C ARG A 206 10.85 -8.18 5.25
N SER A 207 11.62 -7.29 5.88
CA SER A 207 12.65 -7.65 6.85
C SER A 207 12.07 -8.28 8.12
N MET A 208 11.00 -7.71 8.67
CA MET A 208 10.27 -8.26 9.82
C MET A 208 9.72 -9.66 9.53
N ARG A 209 9.11 -9.85 8.34
CA ARG A 209 8.60 -11.15 7.88
C ARG A 209 9.73 -12.17 7.68
N ALA A 210 10.87 -11.74 7.14
CA ALA A 210 12.06 -12.59 7.00
C ALA A 210 12.59 -13.04 8.37
N LEU A 211 12.70 -12.13 9.35
CA LEU A 211 13.09 -12.47 10.72
C LEU A 211 12.09 -13.43 11.39
N ALA A 212 10.78 -13.20 11.23
CA ALA A 212 9.79 -14.13 11.74
C ALA A 212 10.00 -15.54 11.17
N LYS A 213 10.30 -15.65 9.86
CA LYS A 213 10.58 -16.92 9.20
C LYS A 213 11.79 -17.64 9.80
N THR A 214 12.88 -16.94 10.13
CA THR A 214 14.06 -17.58 10.76
C THR A 214 13.78 -18.10 12.17
N LYS A 215 12.75 -17.57 12.84
CA LYS A 215 12.29 -17.99 14.17
C LYS A 215 11.20 -19.06 14.14
N GLY A 216 10.93 -19.69 12.99
CA GLY A 216 9.83 -20.64 12.86
C GLY A 216 8.44 -20.01 13.01
N MET A 217 8.35 -18.69 12.87
CA MET A 217 7.12 -17.91 12.94
C MET A 217 6.66 -17.49 11.54
N SER A 218 5.49 -16.87 11.45
CA SER A 218 4.99 -16.21 10.24
C SER A 218 4.27 -14.94 10.62
N LEU A 219 4.70 -13.80 10.08
CA LEU A 219 4.03 -12.52 10.25
C LEU A 219 3.28 -12.19 8.95
N SER A 220 2.00 -11.86 9.07
CA SER A 220 1.18 -11.26 8.01
C SER A 220 0.47 -10.01 8.55
N GLU A 221 -0.29 -9.36 7.68
CA GLU A 221 -1.25 -8.30 8.03
C GLU A 221 -2.33 -8.79 9.00
N HIS A 222 -2.71 -10.07 8.95
CA HIS A 222 -3.73 -10.64 9.84
C HIS A 222 -3.19 -10.98 11.22
N ALA A 223 -2.02 -11.63 11.29
CA ALA A 223 -1.55 -12.19 12.55
C ALA A 223 -0.05 -12.49 12.56
N LEU A 224 0.49 -12.62 13.77
CA LEU A 224 1.74 -13.32 14.03
C LEU A 224 1.44 -14.76 14.48
N SER A 225 1.97 -15.75 13.77
CA SER A 225 1.84 -17.17 14.12
C SER A 225 3.18 -17.78 14.53
N THR A 226 3.17 -18.70 15.50
CA THR A 226 4.32 -19.50 15.93
C THR A 226 4.17 -20.97 15.55
N ALA A 227 5.22 -21.76 15.73
CA ALA A 227 5.27 -23.19 15.39
C ALA A 227 4.83 -23.48 13.94
N VAL A 228 5.23 -22.60 13.02
CA VAL A 228 4.86 -22.67 11.62
C VAL A 228 5.74 -23.67 10.90
N VAL A 229 5.15 -24.77 10.44
CA VAL A 229 5.87 -25.83 9.72
C VAL A 229 6.13 -25.41 8.27
N ARG A 230 7.36 -25.61 7.81
CA ARG A 230 7.79 -25.29 6.45
C ARG A 230 8.46 -26.48 5.77
N SER A 231 8.30 -26.58 4.45
CA SER A 231 9.03 -27.54 3.64
C SER A 231 10.52 -27.17 3.55
N ALA A 232 11.34 -28.07 2.99
CA ALA A 232 12.76 -27.82 2.73
C ALA A 232 12.99 -26.59 1.83
N GLN A 233 12.04 -26.25 0.96
CA GLN A 233 12.06 -25.07 0.09
C GLN A 233 11.57 -23.80 0.82
N GLY A 234 11.26 -23.89 2.11
CA GLY A 234 10.81 -22.77 2.94
C GLY A 234 9.38 -22.33 2.67
N LEU A 235 8.56 -23.15 2.00
CA LEU A 235 7.13 -22.91 1.80
C LEU A 235 6.35 -23.31 3.06
N ARG A 236 5.33 -22.54 3.44
CA ARG A 236 4.48 -22.84 4.60
C ARG A 236 3.60 -24.05 4.28
N VAL A 237 3.70 -25.09 5.10
CA VAL A 237 2.90 -26.32 4.98
C VAL A 237 2.03 -26.58 6.22
N GLY A 238 2.36 -25.96 7.36
CA GLY A 238 1.52 -25.95 8.56
C GLY A 238 1.27 -24.52 9.04
N SER A 239 0.04 -24.21 9.43
CA SER A 239 -0.34 -22.87 9.87
C SER A 239 0.26 -22.49 11.22
N GLY A 240 0.51 -23.45 12.10
CA GLY A 240 0.97 -23.18 13.46
C GLY A 240 -0.15 -22.59 14.32
N GLN A 241 0.22 -21.85 15.36
CA GLN A 241 -0.73 -21.21 16.30
C GLN A 241 -0.60 -19.70 16.24
N VAL A 242 -1.73 -18.99 16.19
CA VAL A 242 -1.77 -17.52 16.23
C VAL A 242 -1.43 -17.04 17.64
N LEU A 243 -0.55 -16.05 17.74
CA LEU A 243 -0.18 -15.42 19.00
C LEU A 243 -1.07 -14.21 19.30
N PRO A 244 -1.51 -14.01 20.55
CA PRO A 244 -2.30 -12.85 20.94
C PRO A 244 -1.45 -11.58 20.89
N THR A 245 -1.74 -10.69 19.94
CA THR A 245 -0.98 -9.46 19.69
C THR A 245 -1.90 -8.24 19.80
N PRO A 246 -2.29 -7.83 21.02
CA PRO A 246 -3.21 -6.70 21.19
C PRO A 246 -2.59 -5.35 20.82
N THR A 247 -1.26 -5.22 20.84
CA THR A 247 -0.55 -3.99 20.45
C THR A 247 0.59 -4.27 19.48
N GLU A 248 1.04 -3.26 18.73
CA GLU A 248 2.25 -3.39 17.89
C GLU A 248 3.45 -3.83 18.72
N LYS A 249 3.60 -3.33 19.97
CA LYS A 249 4.71 -3.69 20.87
C LYS A 249 4.78 -5.19 21.17
N ASP A 250 3.63 -5.87 21.23
CA ASP A 250 3.59 -7.33 21.40
C ASP A 250 4.22 -8.07 20.23
N VAL A 251 3.99 -7.60 18.99
CA VAL A 251 4.60 -8.18 17.79
C VAL A 251 6.13 -8.10 17.87
N PHE A 252 6.68 -6.94 18.24
CA PHE A 252 8.13 -6.77 18.43
C PHE A 252 8.66 -7.66 19.55
N ARG A 253 7.95 -7.73 20.68
CA ARG A 253 8.32 -8.59 21.82
C ARG A 253 8.40 -10.06 21.43
N PHE A 254 7.40 -10.61 20.74
CA PHE A 254 7.42 -12.01 20.31
C PHE A 254 8.54 -12.30 19.29
N LEU A 255 8.90 -11.32 18.46
CA LEU A 255 10.03 -11.42 17.56
C LEU A 255 11.39 -11.22 18.26
N GLY A 256 11.41 -10.82 19.52
CA GLY A 256 12.63 -10.52 20.27
C GLY A 256 13.35 -9.29 19.75
N LEU A 257 12.59 -8.27 19.35
CA LEU A 257 13.10 -6.98 18.87
C LEU A 257 12.76 -5.85 19.85
N PRO A 258 13.64 -4.84 19.99
CA PRO A 258 13.23 -3.57 20.59
C PRO A 258 12.15 -2.91 19.75
N TYR A 259 11.17 -2.28 20.39
CA TYR A 259 10.13 -1.54 19.69
C TYR A 259 10.74 -0.36 18.92
N ARG A 260 10.20 -0.11 17.72
CA ARG A 260 10.55 1.03 16.88
C ARG A 260 9.31 1.85 16.60
N GLU A 261 9.39 3.15 16.87
CA GLU A 261 8.33 4.09 16.55
C GLU A 261 8.12 4.15 15.03
N PRO A 262 6.90 4.49 14.54
CA PRO A 262 6.62 4.55 13.10
C PRO A 262 7.64 5.34 12.27
N ALA A 263 8.13 6.48 12.78
CA ALA A 263 9.14 7.31 12.11
C ALA A 263 10.49 6.60 11.90
N GLU A 264 10.81 5.60 12.72
CA GLU A 264 12.04 4.82 12.60
C GLU A 264 11.91 3.67 11.60
N ARG A 265 10.71 3.39 11.09
CA ARG A 265 10.43 2.25 10.19
C ARG A 265 10.59 2.60 8.70
N ASP A 266 11.18 3.76 8.40
CA ASP A 266 11.43 4.20 7.04
C ASP A 266 12.80 3.70 6.56
N TRP A 267 12.77 2.49 6.02
CA TRP A 267 13.88 1.76 5.42
C TRP A 267 13.62 1.51 3.94
#